data_AF-A0A392VPY6-F1
#
_entry.id   AF-A0A392VPY6-F1
#
_cell.length_a   1.000
_cell.length_b   1.000
_cell.length_c   1.000
_cell.angle_alpha   90.00
_cell.angle_beta   90.00
_cell.angle_gamma   90.00
#
_symmetry.space_group_name_H-M   'P 1'
#
loop_
_entity.id
_entity.type
_entity.pdbx_description
1 polymer ?
#
loop_
_entity_poly.entity_id
_entity_poly.type
_entity_poly.pdbx_seq_one_letter_code
_entity_poly.pdbx_strand_id
1 'polypeptide(L)' 'MDYSSVVLVSLIFQVLGTFITEWDEGKANCDILLSTKESARMYAERLAELAVHLGFDG' A
#
# COMPACT_ATOMS: atom_id res chain seq x y z
N MET A 1 -1.40 -12.69 -43.42
CA MET A 1 -0.89 -11.60 -42.56
C MET A 1 -2.01 -11.33 -41.58
N ASP A 2 -1.97 -12.03 -40.45
CA ASP A 2 -3.02 -11.99 -39.43
C ASP A 2 -2.74 -10.81 -38.49
N TYR A 3 -3.63 -9.83 -38.48
CA TYR A 3 -3.61 -8.67 -37.57
C TYR A 3 -4.67 -8.80 -36.48
N SER A 4 -5.12 -10.01 -36.15
CA SER A 4 -6.02 -10.23 -35.03
C SER A 4 -5.27 -10.80 -33.84
N SER A 5 -5.31 -10.06 -32.73
CA SER A 5 -5.06 -10.55 -31.37
C SER A 5 -3.63 -10.41 -30.80
N VAL A 6 -2.94 -9.29 -31.06
CA VAL A 6 -2.17 -8.68 -29.96
C VAL A 6 -3.18 -7.90 -29.13
N VAL A 7 -4.05 -8.63 -28.42
CA VAL A 7 -4.74 -8.03 -27.28
C VAL A 7 -3.62 -7.70 -26.33
N LEU A 8 -3.31 -6.41 -26.20
CA LEU A 8 -2.56 -5.89 -25.07
C LEU A 8 -3.41 -6.21 -23.83
N VAL A 9 -3.34 -7.46 -23.37
CA VAL A 9 -3.76 -7.82 -22.03
C VAL A 9 -2.71 -7.17 -21.16
N SER A 10 -2.92 -5.88 -20.87
CA SER A 10 -2.34 -5.26 -19.70
C SER A 10 -2.93 -6.04 -18.54
N LEU A 11 -2.26 -7.14 -18.16
CA LEU A 11 -2.48 -7.76 -16.87
C LEU A 11 -2.02 -6.71 -15.86
N ILE A 12 -2.95 -5.87 -15.42
CA ILE A 12 -2.68 -4.87 -14.39
C ILE A 12 -2.51 -5.65 -13.09
N PHE A 13 -1.28 -6.13 -12.84
CA PHE A 13 -0.92 -6.73 -11.57
C PHE A 13 -0.73 -5.60 -10.56
N GLN A 14 -1.49 -5.64 -9.47
CA GLN A 14 -1.29 -4.72 -8.36
C GLN A 14 -0.02 -5.11 -7.60
N VAL A 15 0.84 -4.14 -7.33
CA VAL A 15 2.03 -4.26 -6.51
C VAL A 15 1.76 -3.59 -5.17
N LEU A 16 1.76 -4.37 -4.09
CA LEU A 16 1.49 -3.87 -2.75
C LEU A 16 2.75 -3.93 -1.87
N GLY A 17 3.00 -2.86 -1.12
CA GLY A 17 3.95 -2.84 -0.03
C GLY A 17 3.40 -3.54 1.21
N THR A 18 4.30 -4.04 2.06
CA THR A 18 3.94 -4.59 3.36
C THR A 18 4.44 -3.66 4.45
N PHE A 19 3.51 -3.03 5.16
CA PHE A 19 3.79 -2.37 6.43
C PHE A 19 3.44 -3.32 7.58
N ILE A 20 4.45 -3.79 8.31
CA ILE A 20 4.27 -4.74 9.41
C ILE A 20 5.00 -4.23 10.66
N THR A 21 4.34 -4.37 11.80
CA THR A 21 4.92 -4.16 13.12
C THR A 21 4.98 -5.50 13.83
N GLU A 22 6.13 -5.90 14.37
CA GLU A 22 6.32 -7.27 14.89
C GLU A 22 6.49 -7.31 16.42
N TRP A 23 6.05 -8.43 17.01
CA TRP A 23 6.22 -8.77 18.43
C TRP A 23 5.56 -7.78 19.40
N ASP A 24 5.97 -7.83 20.67
CA ASP A 24 5.40 -6.99 21.73
C ASP A 24 5.64 -5.49 21.47
N GLU A 25 6.81 -5.14 20.92
CA GLU A 25 7.10 -3.77 20.50
C GLU A 25 6.20 -3.33 19.35
N GLY A 26 5.91 -4.23 18.40
CA GLY A 26 5.00 -3.97 17.30
C GLY A 26 3.58 -3.71 17.78
N LYS A 27 3.13 -4.44 18.81
CA LYS A 27 1.85 -4.16 19.46
C LYS A 27 1.83 -2.77 20.10
N ALA A 28 2.86 -2.40 20.86
CA ALA A 28 2.96 -1.07 21.47
C ALA A 28 2.98 0.06 20.41
N ASN A 29 3.65 -0.17 19.28
CA ASN A 29 3.62 0.75 18.14
C ASN A 29 2.21 0.85 17.53
N CYS A 30 1.52 -0.27 17.32
CA CYS A 30 0.13 -0.27 16.86
C CYS A 30 -0.80 0.54 17.79
N ASP A 31 -0.65 0.39 19.11
CA ASP A 31 -1.44 1.14 20.10
C ASP A 31 -1.25 2.67 19.93
N ILE A 32 -0.05 3.12 19.56
CA ILE A 32 0.24 4.53 19.25
C ILE A 32 -0.34 4.94 17.90
N LEU A 33 -0.06 4.16 16.84
CA LEU A 33 -0.52 4.42 15.47
C LEU A 33 -2.05 4.53 15.40
N LEU A 34 -2.75 3.69 16.15
CA LEU A 34 -4.21 3.55 16.14
C LEU A 34 -4.90 4.21 17.34
N SER A 35 -4.17 4.97 18.16
CA SER A 35 -4.67 5.59 19.40
C SER A 35 -5.88 6.51 19.19
N THR A 36 -5.94 7.21 18.04
CA THR A 36 -7.03 8.10 17.67
C THR A 36 -7.32 7.99 16.18
N LYS A 37 -8.51 8.46 15.77
CA LYS A 37 -8.89 8.55 14.35
C LYS A 37 -7.95 9.48 13.58
N GLU A 38 -7.53 10.58 14.21
CA GLU A 38 -6.62 11.56 13.63
C GLU A 38 -5.23 10.96 13.43
N SER A 39 -4.72 10.21 14.41
CA SER A 39 -3.45 9.50 14.32
C SER A 39 -3.50 8.46 13.19
N ALA A 40 -4.52 7.60 13.18
CA ALA A 40 -4.69 6.58 12.16
C ALA A 40 -4.79 7.18 10.75
N ARG A 41 -5.51 8.29 10.60
CA ARG A 41 -5.62 9.02 9.32
C ARG A 41 -4.28 9.58 8.89
N MET A 42 -3.52 10.20 9.79
CA MET A 42 -2.19 10.74 9.48
C MET A 42 -1.28 9.65 8.91
N TYR A 43 -1.22 8.46 9.54
CA TYR A 43 -0.39 7.37 9.05
C TYR A 43 -0.90 6.79 7.72
N ALA A 44 -2.22 6.67 7.54
CA ALA A 44 -2.80 6.25 6.26
C ALA A 44 -2.46 7.22 5.12
N GLU A 45 -2.50 8.54 5.38
CA GLU A 45 -2.10 9.57 4.42
C GLU A 45 -0.62 9.44 4.04
N ARG A 46 0.27 9.17 5.02
CA ARG A 46 1.70 8.95 4.74
C ARG A 46 1.96 7.68 3.93
N LEU A 47 1.26 6.59 4.21
CA LEU A 47 1.39 5.35 3.42
C LEU A 47 0.88 5.56 1.98
N ALA A 48 -0.22 6.27 1.80
CA ALA A 48 -0.72 6.63 0.47
C ALA A 48 0.24 7.55 -0.29
N GLU A 49 0.83 8.55 0.39
CA GLU A 49 1.88 9.40 -0.18
C GLU A 49 3.07 8.56 -0.66
N LEU A 50 3.54 7.60 0.15
CA LEU A 50 4.62 6.68 -0.24
C LEU A 50 4.26 5.85 -1.48
N ALA A 51 3.06 5.29 -1.54
CA ALA A 51 2.56 4.53 -2.69
C ALA A 51 2.61 5.36 -3.98
N VAL A 52 2.08 6.58 -3.92
CA VAL A 52 2.08 7.52 -5.05
C VAL A 52 3.51 7.91 -5.44
N HIS A 53 4.37 8.23 -4.48
CA HIS A 53 5.74 8.70 -4.74
C HIS A 53 6.64 7.60 -5.32
N LEU A 54 6.46 6.35 -4.89
CA LEU A 54 7.30 5.23 -5.30
C LEU A 54 6.68 4.38 -6.42
N GLY A 55 5.42 4.65 -6.78
CA GLY A 55 4.76 4.06 -7.95
C GLY A 55 4.24 2.64 -7.73
N PHE A 56 3.83 2.30 -6.50
CA PHE A 56 3.13 1.05 -6.18
C PHE A 56 1.65 1.30 -5.87
N ASP A 57 0.84 0.25 -5.89
CA ASP A 57 -0.62 0.34 -5.90
C ASP A 57 -1.25 0.41 -4.49
N GLY A 58 -0.47 0.15 -3.44
CA GLY A 58 -0.90 0.28 -2.04
C GLY A 58 0.10 -0.23 -1.02
#